data_AF-A0A9Q1EE62-F1
#
_entry.id   AF-A0A9Q1EE62-F1
#
_cell.length_a   1.000
_cell.length_b   1.000
_cell.length_c   1.000
_cell.angle_alpha   90.00
_cell.angle_beta   90.00
_cell.angle_gamma   90.00
#
_symmetry.space_group_name_H-M   'P 1'
#
loop_
_entity.id
_entity.type
_entity.pdbx_description
1 polymer ?
#
loop_
_entity_poly.entity_id
_entity_poly.type
_entity_poly.pdbx_seq_one_letter_code
_entity_poly.pdbx_strand_id
1 'polypeptide(L)'
;MVRVEKCLKDNGIQSNNVPHIAVLGSGGGERAMVGLLGCIDQLYEANLLDTCWFELSPHEVGYSHIGAFVDTSSSRSKFEDGVLKQKTAEKDMLYLQDTLDDMATEMVKSLLQLFDCEDDKEGHKLLKKIHGVQHHIMLGGKVHKAVLSKEHTHLEDAGLVMNSPYVAALRPDRKVKLILSFDFSAGDPFMTVTQAAEHCKQTGIPFPPVDISKEDKMQPKDFYVFKSKSTPTVIHIPLFNMVNCKGDVTKWRERYPTMTLSYDRETMDDLIRVSGLNVANNKNRILQEIWDVCK
;
A
#
# COMPACT_ATOMS: atom_id res chain seq x y z
N MET A 1 -3.33 28.55 -1.28
CA MET A 1 -1.98 27.98 -1.11
C MET A 1 -2.17 26.57 -0.60
N VAL A 2 -1.65 25.56 -1.29
CA VAL A 2 -1.74 24.15 -0.85
C VAL A 2 -1.10 24.05 0.54
N ARG A 3 -1.63 23.26 1.50
CA ARG A 3 -1.14 23.29 2.90
C ARG A 3 0.34 22.94 2.98
N VAL A 4 0.83 22.16 2.03
CA VAL A 4 2.23 21.77 1.88
C VAL A 4 3.12 22.89 1.40
N GLU A 5 2.74 23.67 0.39
CA GLU A 5 3.54 24.85 0.00
C GLU A 5 3.68 25.81 1.18
N LYS A 6 2.63 25.90 2.01
CA LYS A 6 2.68 26.61 3.28
C LYS A 6 3.60 25.94 4.27
N CYS A 7 3.47 24.64 4.52
CA CYS A 7 4.34 23.89 5.42
C CYS A 7 5.82 24.02 5.03
N LEU A 8 6.13 23.85 3.75
CA LEU A 8 7.46 24.06 3.20
C LEU A 8 7.96 25.49 3.45
N LYS A 9 7.16 26.51 3.10
CA LYS A 9 7.51 27.92 3.36
C LYS A 9 7.71 28.22 4.85
N ASP A 10 6.82 27.73 5.70
CA ASP A 10 6.86 27.90 7.17
C ASP A 10 8.10 27.21 7.77
N ASN A 11 8.66 26.20 7.09
CA ASN A 11 9.91 25.53 7.45
C ASN A 11 11.13 26.04 6.64
N GLY A 12 11.03 27.20 5.97
CA GLY A 12 12.15 27.83 5.26
C GLY A 12 12.52 27.19 3.91
N ILE A 13 11.66 26.30 3.39
CA ILE A 13 11.84 25.60 2.12
C ILE A 13 11.13 26.37 1.00
N GLN A 14 11.90 27.11 0.19
CA GLN A 14 11.39 27.78 -1.01
C GLN A 14 11.55 26.86 -2.22
N SER A 15 10.46 26.21 -2.65
CA SER A 15 10.42 25.45 -3.91
C SER A 15 9.36 26.01 -4.85
N ASN A 16 9.70 26.13 -6.14
CA ASN A 16 8.78 26.52 -7.20
C ASN A 16 7.97 25.33 -7.75
N ASN A 17 8.34 24.09 -7.40
CA ASN A 17 7.68 22.86 -7.82
C ASN A 17 7.60 21.86 -6.64
N VAL A 18 6.40 21.48 -6.24
CA VAL A 18 6.20 20.43 -5.22
C VAL A 18 6.49 19.07 -5.87
N PRO A 19 7.40 18.24 -5.33
CA PRO A 19 7.73 16.94 -5.92
C PRO A 19 6.57 15.96 -5.76
N HIS A 20 6.44 15.02 -6.70
CA HIS A 20 5.52 13.88 -6.54
C HIS A 20 6.10 12.92 -5.49
N ILE A 21 5.41 12.79 -4.36
CA ILE A 21 5.76 11.88 -3.27
C ILE A 21 4.75 10.76 -3.20
N ALA A 22 5.18 9.50 -3.23
CA ALA A 22 4.29 8.36 -3.01
C ALA A 22 4.33 7.94 -1.53
N VAL A 23 3.16 7.66 -0.94
CA VAL A 23 3.08 7.02 0.39
C VAL A 23 2.63 5.58 0.22
N LEU A 24 3.39 4.66 0.78
CA LEU A 24 3.12 3.23 0.72
C LEU A 24 2.89 2.69 2.13
N GLY A 25 1.84 1.91 2.31
CA GLY A 25 1.64 1.05 3.48
C GLY A 25 1.72 -0.40 3.05
N SER A 26 2.53 -1.21 3.73
CA SER A 26 2.66 -2.64 3.45
C SER A 26 1.70 -3.49 4.29
N GLY A 27 1.43 -4.75 3.91
CA GLY A 27 0.63 -5.67 4.74
C GLY A 27 -0.89 -5.52 4.60
N GLY A 28 -1.60 -6.45 5.24
CA GLY A 28 -3.06 -6.52 5.26
C GLY A 28 -3.61 -6.79 6.67
N GLY A 29 -4.93 -6.84 6.77
CA GLY A 29 -5.64 -6.99 8.04
C GLY A 29 -5.62 -5.74 8.93
N GLU A 30 -6.26 -5.83 10.09
CA GLU A 30 -6.53 -4.66 10.93
C GLU A 30 -5.27 -3.96 11.45
N ARG A 31 -4.16 -4.69 11.66
CA ARG A 31 -2.87 -4.09 12.05
C ARG A 31 -2.38 -3.09 11.01
N ALA A 32 -2.39 -3.46 9.74
CA ALA A 32 -1.89 -2.61 8.67
C ALA A 32 -2.81 -1.38 8.51
N MET A 33 -4.13 -1.59 8.58
CA MET A 33 -5.11 -0.50 8.50
C MET A 33 -4.97 0.52 9.64
N VAL A 34 -4.96 0.05 10.89
CA VAL A 34 -4.85 0.92 12.07
C VAL A 34 -3.45 1.56 12.16
N GLY A 35 -2.41 0.81 11.81
CA GLY A 35 -1.04 1.32 11.70
C GLY A 35 -0.94 2.47 10.69
N LEU A 36 -1.48 2.27 9.49
CA LEU A 36 -1.53 3.30 8.44
C LEU A 36 -2.34 4.52 8.88
N LEU A 37 -3.48 4.32 9.55
CA LEU A 37 -4.31 5.41 10.06
C LEU A 37 -3.51 6.34 10.98
N GLY A 38 -2.77 5.79 11.95
CA GLY A 38 -1.93 6.61 12.84
C GLY A 38 -0.82 7.36 12.10
N CYS A 39 -0.22 6.76 11.07
CA CYS A 39 0.74 7.46 10.21
C CYS A 39 0.09 8.62 9.43
N ILE A 40 -1.08 8.39 8.83
CA ILE A 40 -1.82 9.40 8.06
C ILE A 40 -2.29 10.55 8.95
N ASP A 41 -2.86 10.24 10.12
CA ASP A 41 -3.27 11.23 11.11
C ASP A 41 -2.08 12.13 11.50
N GLN A 42 -0.92 11.52 11.77
CA GLN A 42 0.25 12.30 12.11
C GLN A 42 0.82 13.11 10.93
N LEU A 43 0.71 12.60 9.68
CA LEU A 43 1.05 13.38 8.47
C LEU A 43 0.12 14.58 8.29
N TYR A 44 -1.16 14.44 8.62
CA TYR A 44 -2.13 15.53 8.61
C TYR A 44 -1.76 16.61 9.63
N GLU A 45 -1.51 16.22 10.88
CA GLU A 45 -1.07 17.13 11.94
C GLU A 45 0.29 17.81 11.62
N ALA A 46 1.16 17.10 10.90
CA ALA A 46 2.43 17.64 10.42
C ALA A 46 2.30 18.57 9.19
N ASN A 47 1.09 18.75 8.62
CA ASN A 47 0.83 19.45 7.36
C ASN A 47 1.60 18.87 6.15
N LEU A 48 1.80 17.55 6.14
CA LEU A 48 2.49 16.81 5.09
C LEU A 48 1.53 16.02 4.19
N LEU A 49 0.25 15.89 4.55
CA LEU A 49 -0.65 15.01 3.81
C LEU A 49 -0.83 15.41 2.33
N ASP A 50 -0.86 16.71 2.01
CA ASP A 50 -1.04 17.16 0.60
C ASP A 50 0.19 16.85 -0.30
N THR A 51 1.32 16.35 0.22
CA THR A 51 2.46 15.94 -0.62
C THR A 51 2.23 14.55 -1.20
N CYS A 52 1.33 13.79 -0.60
CA CYS A 52 1.27 12.34 -0.71
C CYS A 52 0.34 11.92 -1.85
N TRP A 53 0.86 11.09 -2.74
CA TRP A 53 0.13 10.39 -3.79
C TRP A 53 -0.24 8.99 -3.29
N PHE A 54 -1.54 8.66 -3.32
CA PHE A 54 -2.09 7.36 -2.91
C PHE A 54 -2.63 6.62 -4.14
N GLU A 55 -2.37 5.31 -4.25
CA GLU A 55 -2.90 4.48 -5.35
C GLU A 55 -4.04 3.56 -4.88
N LEU A 56 -5.19 4.21 -4.70
CA LEU A 56 -6.50 3.75 -5.11
C LEU A 56 -7.19 5.03 -5.60
N SER A 57 -7.12 5.27 -6.91
CA SER A 57 -7.47 6.57 -7.47
C SER A 57 -9.00 6.69 -7.52
N PRO A 58 -9.60 7.79 -7.02
CA PRO A 58 -11.02 8.08 -7.29
C PRO A 58 -11.32 8.22 -8.79
N HIS A 59 -10.28 8.36 -9.62
CA HIS A 59 -10.38 8.71 -11.03
C HIS A 59 -10.16 7.52 -11.97
N GLU A 60 -9.30 6.54 -11.64
CA GLU A 60 -8.97 5.46 -12.58
C GLU A 60 -8.52 4.16 -11.90
N VAL A 61 -8.83 3.02 -12.53
CA VAL A 61 -8.28 1.69 -12.21
C VAL A 61 -7.74 1.05 -13.49
N GLY A 62 -6.66 0.27 -13.39
CA GLY A 62 -6.12 -0.40 -14.56
C GLY A 62 -4.73 -0.99 -14.38
N TYR A 63 -4.15 -1.48 -15.47
CA TYR A 63 -2.89 -2.21 -15.48
C TYR A 63 -1.74 -1.31 -15.92
N SER A 64 -0.84 -1.00 -14.97
CA SER A 64 0.39 -0.23 -15.16
C SER A 64 1.21 -0.71 -16.35
N HIS A 65 1.42 -2.02 -16.42
CA HIS A 65 2.41 -2.63 -17.30
C HIS A 65 2.05 -2.50 -18.78
N ILE A 66 0.75 -2.41 -19.08
CA ILE A 66 0.21 -2.32 -20.45
C ILE A 66 -0.46 -0.97 -20.73
N GLY A 67 -0.41 -0.03 -19.77
CA GLY A 67 -0.91 1.34 -19.94
C GLY A 67 -2.43 1.46 -20.10
N ALA A 68 -3.19 0.53 -19.51
CA ALA A 68 -4.60 0.35 -19.83
C ALA A 68 -5.49 0.62 -18.62
N PHE A 69 -6.30 1.69 -18.69
CA PHE A 69 -7.08 2.25 -17.57
C PHE A 69 -8.53 2.54 -17.96
N VAL A 70 -9.41 2.52 -16.95
CA VAL A 70 -10.80 2.97 -17.02
C VAL A 70 -11.12 3.81 -15.80
N ASP A 71 -12.17 4.64 -15.86
CA ASP A 71 -12.68 5.33 -14.68
C ASP A 71 -13.00 4.34 -13.54
N THR A 72 -12.71 4.70 -12.29
CA THR A 72 -12.98 3.82 -11.12
C THR A 72 -14.46 3.44 -11.02
N SER A 73 -15.37 4.36 -11.35
CA SER A 73 -16.81 4.11 -11.46
C SER A 73 -17.19 3.08 -12.54
N SER A 74 -16.27 2.79 -13.45
CA SER A 74 -16.42 1.83 -14.55
C SER A 74 -15.59 0.56 -14.38
N SER A 75 -14.90 0.39 -13.25
CA SER A 75 -14.03 -0.77 -12.90
C SER A 75 -14.69 -2.15 -13.07
N ARG A 76 -16.02 -2.22 -13.07
CA ARG A 76 -16.84 -3.44 -13.19
C ARG A 76 -17.76 -3.44 -14.41
N SER A 77 -17.64 -2.44 -15.26
CA SER A 77 -18.43 -2.35 -16.48
C SER A 77 -17.85 -3.28 -17.54
N LYS A 78 -18.68 -3.75 -18.47
CA LYS A 78 -18.20 -4.58 -19.57
C LYS A 78 -17.67 -3.71 -20.69
N PHE A 79 -16.48 -4.03 -21.16
CA PHE A 79 -15.83 -3.40 -22.30
C PHE A 79 -15.61 -4.44 -23.40
N GLU A 80 -15.49 -3.97 -24.64
CA GLU A 80 -15.07 -4.76 -25.79
C GLU A 80 -14.27 -3.81 -26.70
N ASP A 81 -13.03 -4.20 -27.04
CA ASP A 81 -12.07 -3.37 -27.78
C ASP A 81 -11.89 -1.94 -27.20
N GLY A 82 -11.93 -1.82 -25.87
CA GLY A 82 -11.80 -0.54 -25.17
C GLY A 82 -13.06 0.33 -25.18
N VAL A 83 -14.17 -0.17 -25.74
CA VAL A 83 -15.46 0.53 -25.77
C VAL A 83 -16.38 -0.02 -24.68
N LEU A 84 -16.94 0.87 -23.85
CA LEU A 84 -17.93 0.52 -22.84
C LEU A 84 -19.20 -0.05 -23.49
N LYS A 85 -19.55 -1.30 -23.17
CA LYS A 85 -20.75 -1.99 -23.68
C LYS A 85 -21.87 -2.03 -22.66
N GLN A 86 -21.53 -2.23 -21.39
CA GLN A 86 -22.51 -2.31 -20.31
C GLN A 86 -21.97 -1.63 -19.07
N LYS A 87 -22.64 -0.56 -18.63
CA LYS A 87 -22.29 0.12 -17.38
C LYS A 87 -22.83 -0.67 -16.19
N THR A 88 -21.96 -0.93 -15.22
CA THR A 88 -22.32 -1.52 -13.92
C THR A 88 -22.28 -0.42 -12.87
N ALA A 89 -23.18 -0.48 -11.88
CA ALA A 89 -23.16 0.47 -10.77
C ALA A 89 -21.86 0.34 -9.96
N GLU A 90 -21.27 1.49 -9.63
CA GLU A 90 -20.14 1.58 -8.72
C GLU A 90 -20.53 0.99 -7.36
N LYS A 91 -19.59 0.25 -6.76
CA LYS A 91 -19.74 -0.29 -5.41
C LYS A 91 -19.05 0.62 -4.41
N ASP A 92 -19.51 0.60 -3.17
CA ASP A 92 -18.89 1.37 -2.11
C ASP A 92 -17.44 0.93 -1.84
N MET A 93 -16.71 1.78 -1.11
CA MET A 93 -15.31 1.55 -0.76
C MET A 93 -15.13 0.28 0.07
N LEU A 94 -16.12 -0.10 0.90
CA LEU A 94 -16.05 -1.30 1.74
C LEU A 94 -15.99 -2.56 0.86
N TYR A 95 -16.79 -2.60 -0.20
CA TYR A 95 -16.74 -3.68 -1.18
C TYR A 95 -15.37 -3.77 -1.88
N LEU A 96 -14.75 -2.62 -2.21
CA LEU A 96 -13.42 -2.60 -2.84
C LEU A 96 -12.32 -3.02 -1.86
N GLN A 97 -12.42 -2.61 -0.59
CA GLN A 97 -11.53 -3.04 0.49
C GLN A 97 -11.62 -4.56 0.70
N ASP A 98 -12.83 -5.12 0.78
CA ASP A 98 -13.05 -6.57 0.90
C ASP A 98 -12.50 -7.35 -0.30
N THR A 99 -12.48 -6.75 -1.51
CA THR A 99 -11.93 -7.39 -2.73
C THR A 99 -10.39 -7.31 -2.78
N LEU A 100 -9.78 -6.37 -2.06
CA LEU A 100 -8.33 -6.16 -2.03
C LEU A 100 -7.67 -6.88 -0.83
N ASP A 101 -8.36 -7.01 0.29
CA ASP A 101 -7.97 -7.78 1.48
C ASP A 101 -8.46 -9.24 1.39
N ASP A 102 -8.04 -9.98 0.34
CA ASP A 102 -8.44 -11.38 0.13
C ASP A 102 -7.96 -12.32 1.28
N MET A 103 -7.07 -11.85 2.16
CA MET A 103 -6.78 -12.50 3.44
C MET A 103 -8.01 -12.67 4.35
N ALA A 104 -8.94 -11.72 4.37
CA ALA A 104 -10.21 -11.85 5.11
C ALA A 104 -11.08 -12.95 4.50
N THR A 105 -11.10 -13.06 3.17
CA THR A 105 -11.77 -14.12 2.41
C THR A 105 -11.20 -15.50 2.72
N GLU A 106 -9.87 -15.67 2.72
CA GLU A 106 -9.21 -16.94 3.06
C GLU A 106 -9.34 -17.32 4.54
N MET A 107 -9.39 -16.33 5.44
CA MET A 107 -9.65 -16.55 6.86
C MET A 107 -11.10 -17.03 7.09
N VAL A 108 -12.07 -16.50 6.35
CA VAL A 108 -13.46 -17.00 6.30
C VAL A 108 -13.54 -18.41 5.71
N LYS A 109 -12.79 -18.71 4.64
CA LYS A 109 -12.70 -20.07 4.07
C LYS A 109 -12.10 -21.08 5.06
N SER A 110 -11.04 -20.69 5.78
CA SER A 110 -10.39 -21.53 6.79
C SER A 110 -11.28 -21.78 8.01
N LEU A 111 -12.06 -20.78 8.43
CA LEU A 111 -13.10 -20.94 9.46
C LEU A 111 -14.20 -21.91 8.98
N LEU A 112 -14.66 -21.80 7.73
CA LEU A 112 -15.67 -22.70 7.16
C LEU A 112 -15.20 -24.16 7.04
N GLN A 113 -13.90 -24.39 6.76
CA GLN A 113 -13.29 -25.73 6.74
C GLN A 113 -13.16 -26.35 8.14
N LEU A 114 -13.05 -25.54 9.20
CA LEU A 114 -13.00 -26.01 10.59
C LEU A 114 -14.37 -26.38 11.18
N PHE A 115 -15.48 -25.90 10.59
CA PHE A 115 -16.85 -26.14 11.07
C PHE A 115 -17.60 -27.25 10.31
N ASP A 116 -16.93 -28.01 9.42
CA ASP A 116 -17.54 -29.10 8.63
C ASP A 116 -18.78 -28.63 7.83
N CYS A 117 -18.76 -27.36 7.38
CA CYS A 117 -19.90 -26.71 6.72
C CYS A 117 -19.95 -26.94 5.20
N GLU A 118 -19.32 -28.00 4.67
CA GLU A 118 -19.45 -28.31 3.24
C GLU A 118 -20.90 -28.63 2.85
N ASP A 119 -21.73 -29.17 3.74
CA ASP A 119 -23.12 -29.54 3.40
C ASP A 119 -24.20 -28.50 3.79
N ASP A 120 -23.82 -27.34 4.34
CA ASP A 120 -24.79 -26.29 4.63
C ASP A 120 -25.08 -25.41 3.41
N LYS A 121 -26.36 -25.30 3.05
CA LYS A 121 -26.85 -24.49 1.93
C LYS A 121 -26.54 -23.01 2.10
N GLU A 122 -26.46 -22.51 3.34
CA GLU A 122 -26.18 -21.11 3.62
C GLU A 122 -24.67 -20.81 3.51
N GLY A 123 -23.81 -21.72 3.97
CA GLY A 123 -22.36 -21.71 3.73
C GLY A 123 -22.00 -21.71 2.24
N HIS A 124 -22.62 -22.58 1.45
CA HIS A 124 -22.46 -22.63 -0.01
C HIS A 124 -22.92 -21.36 -0.74
N LYS A 125 -23.94 -20.67 -0.20
CA LYS A 125 -24.49 -19.42 -0.75
C LYS A 125 -23.61 -18.21 -0.42
N LEU A 126 -22.97 -18.22 0.74
CA LEU A 126 -21.94 -17.24 1.12
C LEU A 126 -20.66 -17.44 0.29
N LEU A 127 -20.20 -18.69 0.15
CA LEU A 127 -19.07 -19.06 -0.71
C LEU A 127 -19.32 -18.70 -2.19
N LYS A 128 -20.54 -18.85 -2.72
CA LYS A 128 -20.89 -18.39 -4.08
C LYS A 128 -20.94 -16.86 -4.24
N LYS A 129 -21.28 -16.12 -3.18
CA LYS A 129 -21.22 -14.65 -3.18
C LYS A 129 -19.78 -14.15 -3.19
N ILE A 130 -18.89 -14.85 -2.46
CA ILE A 130 -17.47 -14.52 -2.32
C ILE A 130 -16.67 -15.00 -3.55
N HIS A 131 -16.90 -16.23 -4.05
CA HIS A 131 -16.31 -16.73 -5.31
C HIS A 131 -16.88 -16.05 -6.57
N GLY A 132 -17.95 -15.26 -6.47
CA GLY A 132 -18.59 -14.57 -7.58
C GLY A 132 -17.92 -13.27 -8.01
N VAL A 133 -16.77 -12.90 -7.43
CA VAL A 133 -16.06 -11.67 -7.78
C VAL A 133 -15.12 -11.91 -8.96
N GLN A 134 -15.71 -11.97 -10.15
CA GLN A 134 -14.99 -11.98 -11.42
C GLN A 134 -15.01 -10.57 -12.02
N HIS A 135 -13.86 -10.04 -12.40
CA HIS A 135 -13.76 -8.76 -13.10
C HIS A 135 -13.70 -8.99 -14.62
N HIS A 136 -14.62 -8.39 -15.37
CA HIS A 136 -14.52 -8.30 -16.83
C HIS A 136 -13.76 -7.03 -17.18
N ILE A 137 -12.50 -7.14 -17.62
CA ILE A 137 -11.76 -6.00 -18.16
C ILE A 137 -11.15 -6.40 -19.50
N MET A 138 -11.86 -6.10 -20.59
CA MET A 138 -11.34 -6.22 -21.96
C MET A 138 -10.76 -4.87 -22.38
N LEU A 139 -9.44 -4.81 -22.52
CA LEU A 139 -8.70 -3.57 -22.72
C LEU A 139 -8.40 -3.36 -24.21
N GLY A 140 -8.85 -2.24 -24.78
CA GLY A 140 -8.46 -1.82 -26.12
C GLY A 140 -7.06 -1.20 -26.11
N GLY A 141 -6.11 -1.82 -26.81
CA GLY A 141 -4.71 -1.39 -26.91
C GLY A 141 -3.79 -2.56 -27.24
N LYS A 142 -2.47 -2.33 -27.40
CA LYS A 142 -1.46 -3.41 -27.57
C LYS A 142 -1.31 -4.22 -26.28
N VAL A 143 -2.35 -4.95 -25.91
CA VAL A 143 -2.44 -5.81 -24.73
C VAL A 143 -2.15 -7.24 -25.19
N HIS A 144 -1.36 -7.98 -24.40
CA HIS A 144 -0.99 -9.34 -24.75
C HIS A 144 -2.24 -10.22 -24.94
N LYS A 145 -2.31 -11.00 -26.02
CA LYS A 145 -3.51 -11.77 -26.40
C LYS A 145 -4.09 -12.63 -25.28
N ALA A 146 -3.25 -13.13 -24.37
CA ALA A 146 -3.67 -13.93 -23.22
C ALA A 146 -4.56 -13.18 -22.20
N VAL A 147 -4.42 -11.85 -22.10
CA VAL A 147 -5.26 -10.99 -21.26
C VAL A 147 -6.58 -10.71 -21.97
N LEU A 148 -6.54 -10.53 -23.30
CA LEU A 148 -7.72 -10.27 -24.14
C LEU A 148 -8.58 -11.52 -24.41
N SER A 149 -8.02 -12.72 -24.26
CA SER A 149 -8.72 -13.97 -24.54
C SER A 149 -9.58 -14.48 -23.38
N LYS A 150 -9.52 -13.83 -22.22
CA LYS A 150 -10.28 -14.24 -21.03
C LYS A 150 -11.46 -13.31 -20.83
N GLU A 151 -12.65 -13.90 -20.75
CA GLU A 151 -13.86 -13.16 -20.41
C GLU A 151 -13.79 -12.63 -18.95
N HIS A 152 -13.12 -13.36 -18.05
CA HIS A 152 -12.98 -13.00 -16.65
C HIS A 152 -11.51 -12.88 -16.21
N THR A 153 -11.25 -11.91 -15.34
CA THR A 153 -9.97 -11.70 -14.65
C THR A 153 -10.16 -11.91 -13.15
N HIS A 154 -9.23 -12.65 -12.55
CA HIS A 154 -9.12 -12.82 -11.11
C HIS A 154 -8.18 -11.75 -10.58
N LEU A 155 -8.62 -11.02 -9.56
CA LEU A 155 -7.77 -10.18 -8.74
C LEU A 155 -7.42 -10.99 -7.51
N GLU A 156 -6.17 -10.86 -7.07
CA GLU A 156 -5.66 -11.47 -5.86
C GLU A 156 -4.98 -10.38 -5.04
N ASP A 157 -4.88 -10.61 -3.74
CA ASP A 157 -4.16 -9.75 -2.82
C ASP A 157 -2.70 -9.57 -3.29
N ALA A 158 -2.28 -8.31 -3.47
CA ALA A 158 -0.90 -7.98 -3.85
C ALA A 158 0.12 -8.46 -2.80
N GLY A 159 -0.31 -8.65 -1.55
CA GLY A 159 0.38 -9.31 -0.45
C GLY A 159 0.98 -10.67 -0.80
N LEU A 160 0.39 -11.40 -1.75
CA LEU A 160 0.88 -12.71 -2.22
C LEU A 160 2.10 -12.61 -3.13
N VAL A 161 2.32 -11.47 -3.78
CA VAL A 161 3.42 -11.25 -4.74
C VAL A 161 4.47 -10.29 -4.20
N MET A 162 4.02 -9.10 -3.78
CA MET A 162 4.87 -8.08 -3.16
C MET A 162 4.01 -7.27 -2.21
N ASN A 163 4.29 -7.41 -0.91
CA ASN A 163 3.46 -6.92 0.18
C ASN A 163 3.41 -5.38 0.33
N SER A 164 3.79 -4.61 -0.68
CA SER A 164 3.73 -3.15 -0.72
C SER A 164 3.62 -2.65 -2.16
N PRO A 165 2.85 -1.58 -2.45
CA PRO A 165 2.54 -1.13 -3.82
C PRO A 165 3.68 -0.39 -4.55
N TYR A 166 4.94 -0.84 -4.42
CA TYR A 166 6.11 -0.22 -5.06
C TYR A 166 6.00 -0.16 -6.59
N VAL A 167 5.57 -1.23 -7.25
CA VAL A 167 5.46 -1.30 -8.72
C VAL A 167 4.49 -0.23 -9.25
N ALA A 168 3.44 0.06 -8.49
CA ALA A 168 2.43 1.04 -8.83
C ALA A 168 3.00 2.47 -8.72
N ALA A 169 3.70 2.74 -7.62
CA ALA A 169 4.39 4.02 -7.40
C ALA A 169 5.55 4.28 -8.39
N LEU A 170 6.23 3.23 -8.86
CA LEU A 170 7.42 3.33 -9.72
C LEU A 170 7.12 3.46 -11.21
N ARG A 171 5.85 3.62 -11.60
CA ARG A 171 5.49 3.88 -13.00
C ARG A 171 6.21 5.13 -13.52
N PRO A 172 6.89 5.08 -14.68
CA PRO A 172 7.65 6.22 -15.22
C PRO A 172 6.84 7.52 -15.35
N ASP A 173 5.57 7.42 -15.78
CA ASP A 173 4.70 8.59 -15.98
C ASP A 173 4.39 9.35 -14.69
N ARG A 174 4.47 8.69 -13.53
CA ARG A 174 4.22 9.31 -12.22
C ARG A 174 5.34 10.24 -11.78
N LYS A 175 6.55 10.08 -12.34
CA LYS A 175 7.73 10.90 -12.05
C LYS A 175 8.01 11.06 -10.54
N VAL A 176 7.70 10.02 -9.76
CA VAL A 176 7.89 10.01 -8.30
C VAL A 176 9.36 10.29 -7.98
N LYS A 177 9.60 11.28 -7.13
CA LYS A 177 10.95 11.68 -6.69
C LYS A 177 11.29 11.13 -5.31
N LEU A 178 10.27 10.92 -4.48
CA LEU A 178 10.41 10.39 -3.12
C LEU A 178 9.30 9.37 -2.83
N ILE A 179 9.65 8.27 -2.20
CA ILE A 179 8.73 7.26 -1.68
C ILE A 179 8.86 7.26 -0.16
N LEU A 180 7.75 7.47 0.53
CA LEU A 180 7.63 7.31 1.98
C LEU A 180 6.94 5.95 2.24
N SER A 181 7.73 4.95 2.57
CA SER A 181 7.28 3.58 2.79
C SER A 181 7.15 3.26 4.27
N PHE A 182 5.94 2.92 4.70
CA PHE A 182 5.66 2.38 6.02
C PHE A 182 5.48 0.87 5.93
N ASP A 183 6.31 0.12 6.64
CA ASP A 183 6.29 -1.34 6.60
C ASP A 183 5.55 -1.93 7.80
N PHE A 184 4.34 -2.45 7.56
CA PHE A 184 3.48 -3.15 8.54
C PHE A 184 3.56 -4.68 8.43
N SER A 185 4.61 -5.22 7.79
CA SER A 185 4.82 -6.65 7.60
C SER A 185 4.94 -7.41 8.92
N ALA A 186 4.33 -8.60 8.97
CA ALA A 186 4.33 -9.48 10.14
C ALA A 186 5.69 -10.12 10.45
N GLY A 187 6.57 -10.22 9.43
CA GLY A 187 7.87 -10.88 9.48
C GLY A 187 9.03 -9.87 9.33
N ASP A 188 9.93 -10.09 8.38
CA ASP A 188 11.08 -9.19 8.19
C ASP A 188 10.62 -7.72 7.98
N PRO A 189 11.02 -6.75 8.85
CA PRO A 189 10.63 -5.34 8.76
C PRO A 189 11.16 -4.62 7.51
N PHE A 190 11.97 -5.29 6.71
CA PHE A 190 12.50 -4.79 5.44
C PHE A 190 12.12 -5.68 4.25
N MET A 191 11.23 -6.66 4.45
CA MET A 191 10.82 -7.60 3.40
C MET A 191 10.40 -6.86 2.13
N THR A 192 9.55 -5.85 2.27
CA THR A 192 8.92 -5.19 1.12
C THR A 192 9.90 -4.36 0.31
N VAL A 193 10.75 -3.56 0.96
CA VAL A 193 11.76 -2.73 0.28
C VAL A 193 12.85 -3.59 -0.36
N THR A 194 13.19 -4.73 0.24
CA THR A 194 14.16 -5.69 -0.32
C THR A 194 13.58 -6.40 -1.55
N GLN A 195 12.33 -6.88 -1.47
CA GLN A 195 11.62 -7.48 -2.59
C GLN A 195 11.45 -6.49 -3.75
N ALA A 196 11.11 -5.24 -3.45
CA ALA A 196 11.01 -4.18 -4.45
C ALA A 196 12.35 -3.94 -5.17
N ALA A 197 13.47 -3.86 -4.43
CA ALA A 197 14.78 -3.69 -5.02
C ALA A 197 15.17 -4.84 -5.95
N GLU A 198 14.93 -6.09 -5.54
CA GLU A 198 15.21 -7.27 -6.37
C GLU A 198 14.30 -7.32 -7.61
N HIS A 199 13.00 -7.05 -7.46
CA HIS A 199 12.08 -6.98 -8.59
C HIS A 199 12.49 -5.89 -9.59
N CYS A 200 12.85 -4.70 -9.11
CA CYS A 200 13.28 -3.59 -9.96
C CYS A 200 14.58 -3.91 -10.70
N LYS A 201 15.53 -4.59 -10.03
CA LYS A 201 16.75 -5.08 -10.64
C LYS A 201 16.47 -6.09 -11.76
N GLN A 202 15.51 -7.01 -11.56
CA GLN A 202 15.12 -8.01 -12.55
C GLN A 202 14.38 -7.42 -13.75
N THR A 203 13.55 -6.38 -13.52
CA THR A 203 12.71 -5.77 -14.56
C THR A 203 13.32 -4.52 -15.20
N GLY A 204 14.49 -4.08 -14.74
CA GLY A 204 15.18 -2.89 -15.26
C GLY A 204 14.54 -1.56 -14.84
N ILE A 205 13.69 -1.56 -13.81
CA ILE A 205 13.10 -0.35 -13.24
C ILE A 205 14.16 0.33 -12.33
N PRO A 206 14.44 1.64 -12.48
CA PRO A 206 15.40 2.33 -11.62
C PRO A 206 14.94 2.35 -10.15
N PHE A 207 15.74 1.80 -9.25
CA PHE A 207 15.48 1.77 -7.82
C PHE A 207 16.81 1.88 -7.04
N PRO A 208 16.85 2.55 -5.86
CA PRO A 208 18.08 2.67 -5.11
C PRO A 208 18.57 1.31 -4.59
N PRO A 209 19.90 1.12 -4.41
CA PRO A 209 20.42 -0.06 -3.75
C PRO A 209 19.92 -0.10 -2.29
N VAL A 210 19.54 -1.29 -1.84
CA VAL A 210 19.04 -1.55 -0.49
C VAL A 210 20.04 -2.47 0.19
N ASP A 211 20.77 -1.91 1.16
CA ASP A 211 21.70 -2.67 2.02
C ASP A 211 21.24 -2.54 3.47
N ILE A 212 21.05 -3.69 4.12
CA ILE A 212 20.45 -3.79 5.46
C ILE A 212 21.29 -4.77 6.27
N SER A 213 21.81 -4.29 7.40
CA SER A 213 22.60 -5.13 8.30
C SER A 213 21.74 -6.18 9.01
N LYS A 214 22.35 -7.27 9.46
CA LYS A 214 21.67 -8.26 10.31
C LYS A 214 21.15 -7.64 11.60
N GLU A 215 21.87 -6.67 12.14
CA GLU A 215 21.49 -5.96 13.36
C GLU A 215 20.23 -5.10 13.13
N ASP A 216 20.15 -4.37 12.02
CA ASP A 216 18.96 -3.59 11.67
C ASP A 216 17.72 -4.49 11.52
N LYS A 217 17.87 -5.72 11.00
CA LYS A 217 16.75 -6.68 10.93
C LYS A 217 16.23 -7.12 12.31
N MET A 218 17.11 -7.23 13.30
CA MET A 218 16.76 -7.65 14.66
C MET A 218 16.28 -6.47 15.52
N GLN A 219 16.92 -5.31 15.35
CA GLN A 219 16.70 -4.09 16.13
C GLN A 219 16.50 -2.91 15.17
N PRO A 220 15.36 -2.86 14.45
CA PRO A 220 15.13 -1.83 13.46
C PRO A 220 15.10 -0.44 14.10
N LYS A 221 15.76 0.51 13.45
CA LYS A 221 15.67 1.95 13.72
C LYS A 221 14.34 2.47 13.18
N ASP A 222 14.02 3.70 13.54
CA ASP A 222 12.76 4.35 13.17
C ASP A 222 12.77 4.99 11.78
N PHE A 223 13.91 4.99 11.08
CA PHE A 223 14.05 5.73 9.83
C PHE A 223 15.28 5.31 9.02
N TYR A 224 15.03 4.92 7.78
CA TYR A 224 16.05 4.53 6.80
C TYR A 224 15.87 5.32 5.51
N VAL A 225 16.99 5.65 4.85
CA VAL A 225 16.98 6.39 3.58
C VAL A 225 17.86 5.67 2.57
N PHE A 226 17.26 5.25 1.45
CA PHE A 226 17.95 4.64 0.32
C PHE A 226 17.96 5.60 -0.85
N LYS A 227 19.15 5.89 -1.40
CA LYS A 227 19.37 6.89 -2.44
C LYS A 227 20.37 6.41 -3.48
N SER A 228 20.12 6.72 -4.74
CA SER A 228 21.13 6.68 -5.79
C SER A 228 20.80 7.69 -6.90
N LYS A 229 21.74 7.92 -7.80
CA LYS A 229 21.52 8.83 -8.94
C LYS A 229 20.43 8.26 -9.85
N SER A 230 19.53 9.12 -10.32
CA SER A 230 18.47 8.78 -11.28
C SER A 230 17.43 7.74 -10.79
N THR A 231 17.30 7.56 -9.48
CA THR A 231 16.26 6.74 -8.85
C THR A 231 15.43 7.61 -7.88
N PRO A 232 14.20 7.20 -7.52
CA PRO A 232 13.50 7.86 -6.42
C PRO A 232 14.25 7.66 -5.10
N THR A 233 14.25 8.68 -4.24
CA THR A 233 14.67 8.52 -2.85
C THR A 233 13.63 7.68 -2.11
N VAL A 234 14.04 6.66 -1.36
CA VAL A 234 13.12 5.83 -0.58
C VAL A 234 13.39 6.06 0.90
N ILE A 235 12.43 6.66 1.60
CA ILE A 235 12.34 6.64 3.06
C ILE A 235 11.61 5.36 3.45
N HIS A 236 12.20 4.54 4.31
CA HIS A 236 11.60 3.32 4.82
C HIS A 236 11.49 3.36 6.34
N ILE A 237 10.28 3.13 6.86
CA ILE A 237 9.99 3.20 8.29
C ILE A 237 9.24 1.93 8.72
N PRO A 238 9.90 1.03 9.47
CA PRO A 238 9.25 -0.13 10.07
C PRO A 238 8.18 0.26 11.11
N LEU A 239 7.05 -0.43 11.12
CA LEU A 239 5.94 -0.21 12.07
C LEU A 239 6.42 -0.19 13.51
N PHE A 240 7.13 -1.24 13.90
CA PHE A 240 7.69 -1.42 15.22
C PHE A 240 9.20 -1.32 15.13
N ASN A 241 9.77 -0.39 15.87
CA ASN A 241 11.20 -0.09 15.88
C ASN A 241 11.67 0.26 17.29
N MET A 242 12.99 0.30 17.48
CA MET A 242 13.59 0.50 18.78
C MET A 242 13.18 1.82 19.45
N VAL A 243 12.78 2.84 18.68
CA VAL A 243 12.40 4.15 19.20
C VAL A 243 10.95 4.14 19.66
N ASN A 244 10.00 3.82 18.76
CA ASN A 244 8.57 3.88 19.09
C ASN A 244 8.13 2.76 20.05
N CYS A 245 8.83 1.62 20.03
CA CYS A 245 8.61 0.51 20.95
C CYS A 245 9.45 0.59 22.22
N LYS A 246 10.28 1.62 22.40
CA LYS A 246 11.19 1.79 23.55
C LYS A 246 12.08 0.55 23.80
N GLY A 247 12.54 -0.07 22.72
CA GLY A 247 13.40 -1.25 22.74
C GLY A 247 12.66 -2.61 22.70
N ASP A 248 11.36 -2.66 22.98
CA ASP A 248 10.61 -3.93 23.11
C ASP A 248 9.96 -4.40 21.78
N VAL A 249 10.69 -4.37 20.67
CA VAL A 249 10.14 -4.63 19.33
C VAL A 249 9.42 -5.98 19.24
N THR A 250 10.00 -7.06 19.79
CA THR A 250 9.40 -8.40 19.77
C THR A 250 8.03 -8.43 20.46
N LYS A 251 7.92 -7.83 21.63
CA LYS A 251 6.68 -7.80 22.41
C LYS A 251 5.55 -7.07 21.68
N TRP A 252 5.88 -5.98 20.99
CA TRP A 252 4.92 -5.27 20.15
C TRP A 252 4.46 -6.14 18.97
N ARG A 253 5.38 -6.83 18.30
CA ARG A 253 5.04 -7.72 17.18
C ARG A 253 4.13 -8.88 17.61
N GLU A 254 4.38 -9.47 18.78
CA GLU A 254 3.55 -10.53 19.36
C GLU A 254 2.15 -10.02 19.76
N ARG A 255 2.05 -8.78 20.25
CA ARG A 255 0.77 -8.16 20.63
C ARG A 255 -0.13 -7.85 19.43
N TYR A 256 0.45 -7.61 18.25
CA TYR A 256 -0.29 -7.26 17.03
C TYR A 256 -0.02 -8.27 15.91
N PRO A 257 -0.57 -9.50 15.96
CA PRO A 257 -0.46 -10.45 14.87
C PRO A 257 -1.36 -10.06 13.69
N THR A 258 -1.04 -10.54 12.48
CA THR A 258 -1.80 -10.21 11.27
C THR A 258 -3.19 -10.84 11.30
N MET A 259 -3.27 -12.07 11.81
CA MET A 259 -4.50 -12.86 11.89
C MET A 259 -5.25 -12.54 13.18
N THR A 260 -5.65 -11.28 13.35
CA THR A 260 -6.52 -10.84 14.45
C THR A 260 -7.91 -10.54 13.88
N LEU A 261 -8.96 -11.07 14.51
CA LEU A 261 -10.35 -10.85 14.09
C LEU A 261 -10.81 -9.40 14.27
N SER A 262 -10.48 -8.81 15.43
CA SER A 262 -10.79 -7.43 15.78
C SER A 262 -9.94 -6.96 16.96
N TYR A 263 -9.42 -5.73 16.93
CA TYR A 263 -8.84 -5.08 18.09
C TYR A 263 -9.92 -4.37 18.90
N ASP A 264 -9.77 -4.38 20.23
CA ASP A 264 -10.56 -3.49 21.07
C ASP A 264 -10.07 -2.03 20.93
N ARG A 265 -10.86 -1.09 21.46
CA ARG A 265 -10.56 0.35 21.35
C ARG A 265 -9.19 0.70 21.94
N GLU A 266 -8.86 0.17 23.11
CA GLU A 266 -7.59 0.49 23.78
C GLU A 266 -6.39 -0.01 22.97
N THR A 267 -6.50 -1.19 22.38
CA THR A 267 -5.49 -1.80 21.52
C THR A 267 -5.35 -1.04 20.20
N MET A 268 -6.45 -0.56 19.61
CA MET A 268 -6.41 0.33 18.45
C MET A 268 -5.74 1.67 18.78
N ASP A 269 -6.13 2.32 19.87
CA ASP A 269 -5.58 3.61 20.31
C ASP A 269 -4.07 3.51 20.56
N ASP A 270 -3.62 2.40 21.15
CA ASP A 270 -2.20 2.12 21.35
C ASP A 270 -1.44 1.97 20.03
N LEU A 271 -2.03 1.26 19.05
CA LEU A 271 -1.40 1.05 17.74
C LEU A 271 -1.36 2.36 16.94
N ILE A 272 -2.44 3.14 16.92
CA ILE A 272 -2.50 4.48 16.32
C ILE A 272 -1.40 5.37 16.90
N ARG A 273 -1.27 5.38 18.24
CA ARG A 273 -0.26 6.17 18.92
C ARG A 273 1.15 5.75 18.53
N VAL A 274 1.45 4.44 18.55
CA VAL A 274 2.81 3.94 18.24
C VAL A 274 3.17 4.11 16.77
N SER A 275 2.24 3.90 15.84
CA SER A 275 2.50 4.15 14.42
C SER A 275 2.62 5.63 14.12
N GLY A 276 1.82 6.50 14.75
CA GLY A 276 1.94 7.96 14.63
C GLY A 276 3.33 8.47 15.04
N LEU A 277 3.94 7.90 16.08
CA LEU A 277 5.30 8.26 16.50
C LEU A 277 6.36 8.09 15.39
N ASN A 278 6.13 7.19 14.42
CA ASN A 278 7.04 7.01 13.28
C ASN A 278 7.17 8.28 12.44
N VAL A 279 6.09 9.05 12.32
CA VAL A 279 6.07 10.34 11.62
C VAL A 279 6.46 11.47 12.58
N ALA A 280 5.91 11.48 13.80
CA ALA A 280 6.15 12.56 14.76
C ALA A 280 7.64 12.71 15.11
N ASN A 281 8.31 11.59 15.39
CA ASN A 281 9.73 11.58 15.76
C ASN A 281 10.63 11.95 14.58
N ASN A 282 10.19 11.66 13.35
CA ASN A 282 11.01 11.81 12.15
C ASN A 282 10.61 12.99 11.26
N LYS A 283 9.66 13.83 11.67
CA LYS A 283 9.14 14.96 10.89
C LYS A 283 10.23 15.80 10.22
N ASN A 284 11.24 16.23 10.98
CA ASN A 284 12.31 17.09 10.45
C ASN A 284 13.20 16.35 9.45
N ARG A 285 13.41 15.04 9.65
CA ARG A 285 14.17 14.19 8.72
C ARG A 285 13.38 13.96 7.43
N ILE A 286 12.07 13.71 7.53
CA ILE A 286 11.17 13.64 6.36
C ILE A 286 11.22 14.96 5.58
N LEU A 287 11.07 16.10 6.24
CA LEU A 287 11.14 17.42 5.61
C LEU A 287 12.48 17.67 4.90
N GLN A 288 13.59 17.26 5.51
CA GLN A 288 14.91 17.38 4.92
C GLN A 288 15.02 16.57 3.62
N GLU A 289 14.49 15.35 3.62
CA GLU A 289 14.48 14.49 2.43
C GLU A 289 13.58 15.03 1.32
N ILE A 290 12.42 15.60 1.68
CA ILE A 290 11.55 16.32 0.75
C ILE A 290 12.29 17.50 0.12
N TRP A 291 12.99 18.28 0.95
CA TRP A 291 13.77 19.42 0.48
C TRP A 291 14.88 19.01 -0.49
N ASP A 292 15.59 17.92 -0.19
CA ASP A 292 16.70 17.46 -1.03
C ASP A 292 16.25 16.98 -2.41
N VAL A 293 15.03 16.45 -2.56
CA VAL A 293 14.47 16.09 -3.86
C VAL A 293 13.79 17.26 -4.61
N CYS A 294 13.62 18.42 -3.95
CA CYS A 294 13.15 19.65 -4.60
C CYS A 294 14.27 20.40 -5.35
N LYS A 295 15.53 20.11 -5.02
CA LYS A 295 16.72 20.72 -5.65
C LYS A 295 17.04 20.06 -6.99
#